data_AF-A0A970VHR5-F1
#
_entry.id   AF-A0A970VHR5-F1
#
_cell.length_a   1.000
_cell.length_b   1.000
_cell.length_c   1.000
_cell.angle_alpha   90.00
_cell.angle_beta   90.00
_cell.angle_gamma   90.00
#
_symmetry.space_group_name_H-M   'P 1'
#
loop_
_entity.id
_entity.type
_entity.pdbx_description
1 polymer ?
#
loop_
_entity_poly.entity_id
_entity_poly.type
_entity_poly.pdbx_seq_one_letter_code
_entity_poly.pdbx_strand_id
1 'polypeptide(L)'
;MVMIYVFSMYAPAMAFSNLSSQVRVMEAGLDRYEALQKQELLVEGKKGFPAANSDITFQKVSFGYQHATVLEDVNFTAKAKSITALVGPSGGGKTTIANLIARFWDVQKGSIAIGGVDVWDMQ
;
A
#
# COMPACT_ATOMS: atom_id res chain seq x y z
N MET A 1 38.77 4.16 51.89
CA MET A 1 39.02 3.13 50.85
C MET A 1 37.73 2.47 50.36
N VAL A 2 36.89 1.87 51.21
CA VAL A 2 35.61 1.21 50.80
C VAL A 2 34.63 2.15 50.06
N MET A 3 34.50 3.41 50.51
CA MET A 3 33.57 4.38 49.90
C MET A 3 33.94 4.74 48.44
N ILE A 4 35.23 4.77 48.10
CA ILE A 4 35.70 5.04 46.72
C ILE A 4 35.37 3.85 45.80
N TYR A 5 35.46 2.62 46.32
CA TYR A 5 35.09 1.42 45.56
C TYR A 5 33.60 1.39 45.21
N VAL A 6 32.71 1.80 46.13
CA VAL A 6 31.26 1.85 45.88
C VAL A 6 30.93 2.83 44.75
N PHE A 7 31.54 4.02 44.74
CA PHE A 7 31.36 4.97 43.64
C PHE A 7 31.91 4.45 42.31
N SER A 8 33.06 3.76 42.33
CA SER A 8 33.66 3.17 41.13
C SER A 8 32.84 2.02 40.53
N MET A 9 32.02 1.35 41.34
CA MET A 9 31.13 0.26 40.91
C MET A 9 29.78 0.77 40.41
N TYR A 10 29.33 1.91 40.93
CA TYR A 10 28.04 2.52 40.57
C TYR A 10 28.01 3.09 39.15
N ALA A 11 29.07 3.78 38.73
CA ALA A 11 29.19 4.36 37.39
C ALA A 11 29.09 3.31 36.25
N PRO A 12 29.85 2.18 36.26
CA PRO A 12 29.72 1.15 35.24
C PRO A 12 28.36 0.44 35.28
N ALA A 13 27.74 0.29 36.46
CA ALA A 13 26.39 -0.29 36.57
C ALA A 13 25.33 0.58 35.86
N MET A 14 25.38 1.90 36.03
CA MET A 14 24.49 2.82 35.31
C MET A 14 24.79 2.86 33.80
N ALA A 15 26.08 2.84 33.41
CA ALA A 15 26.46 2.80 32.00
C ALA A 15 25.95 1.52 31.30
N PHE A 16 26.00 0.38 31.99
CA PHE A 16 25.45 -0.88 31.49
C PHE A 16 23.92 -0.84 31.35
N SER A 17 23.22 -0.24 32.31
CA SER A 17 21.77 -0.03 32.22
C SER A 17 21.39 0.78 30.98
N ASN A 18 22.10 1.88 30.72
CA ASN A 18 21.89 2.74 29.54
C ASN A 18 22.28 2.07 28.22
N LEU A 19 23.27 1.19 28.22
CA LEU A 19 23.63 0.41 27.03
C LEU A 19 22.55 -0.64 26.73
N SER A 20 22.00 -1.29 27.77
CA SER A 20 20.94 -2.29 27.60
C SER A 20 19.68 -1.71 26.96
N SER A 21 19.30 -0.48 27.31
CA SER A 21 18.15 0.19 26.71
C SER A 21 18.40 0.56 25.25
N GLN A 22 19.61 1.00 24.92
CA GLN A 22 20.01 1.30 23.54
C GLN A 22 20.02 0.05 22.66
N VAL A 23 20.52 -1.08 23.16
CA VAL A 23 20.50 -2.36 22.41
C VAL A 23 19.06 -2.79 22.12
N ARG A 24 18.15 -2.69 23.10
CA ARG A 24 16.72 -3.04 22.89
C ARG A 24 16.06 -2.16 21.82
N VAL A 25 16.36 -0.88 21.79
CA VAL A 25 15.84 0.04 20.76
C VAL A 25 16.42 -0.31 19.38
N MET A 26 17.71 -0.65 19.33
CA MET A 26 18.37 -1.04 18.09
C MET A 26 17.79 -2.34 17.53
N GLU A 27 17.54 -3.33 18.38
CA GLU A 27 16.92 -4.61 18.03
C GLU A 27 15.52 -4.40 17.44
N ALA A 28 14.66 -3.62 18.11
CA ALA A 28 13.35 -3.26 17.57
C ALA A 28 13.43 -2.46 16.25
N GLY A 29 14.53 -1.73 16.03
CA GLY A 29 14.84 -1.07 14.77
C GLY A 29 15.16 -2.07 13.66
N LEU A 30 16.00 -3.05 13.95
CA LEU A 30 16.40 -4.11 13.02
C LEU A 30 15.21 -5.00 12.65
N ASP A 31 14.35 -5.37 13.60
CA ASP A 31 13.14 -6.16 13.32
C ASP A 31 12.21 -5.44 12.32
N ARG A 32 12.01 -4.13 12.50
CA ARG A 32 11.22 -3.33 11.55
C ARG A 32 11.90 -3.22 10.18
N TYR A 33 13.22 -3.08 10.16
CA TYR A 33 13.98 -3.03 8.92
C TYR A 33 13.87 -4.36 8.13
N GLU A 34 14.03 -5.49 8.82
CA GLU A 34 13.85 -6.81 8.21
C GLU A 34 12.43 -7.01 7.70
N ALA A 35 11.41 -6.55 8.44
CA ALA A 35 10.03 -6.64 8.00
C ALA A 35 9.78 -5.86 6.71
N LEU A 36 10.41 -4.68 6.55
CA LEU A 36 10.33 -3.88 5.32
C LEU A 36 11.06 -4.55 4.15
N GLN A 37 12.24 -5.13 4.39
CA GLN A 37 12.97 -5.85 3.33
C GLN A 37 12.23 -7.10 2.82
N LYS A 38 11.42 -7.73 3.67
CA LYS A 38 10.65 -8.93 3.32
C LYS A 38 9.33 -8.60 2.59
N GLN A 39 8.97 -7.33 2.42
CA GLN A 39 7.77 -6.98 1.67
C GLN A 39 7.96 -7.29 0.18
N GLU A 40 6.94 -7.91 -0.42
CA GLU A 40 6.91 -8.13 -1.86
C GLU A 40 6.82 -6.78 -2.58
N LEU A 41 7.69 -6.58 -3.57
CA LEU A 41 7.61 -5.42 -4.46
C LEU A 41 6.34 -5.53 -5.32
N LEU A 42 5.80 -4.38 -5.71
CA LEU A 42 4.68 -4.35 -6.65
C LEU A 42 5.08 -5.07 -7.95
N VAL A 43 4.21 -5.98 -8.40
CA VAL A 43 4.42 -6.71 -9.64
C VAL A 43 4.07 -5.80 -10.81
N GLU A 44 5.10 -5.38 -11.55
CA GLU A 44 4.91 -4.69 -12.83
C GLU A 44 4.41 -5.67 -13.88
N GLY A 45 3.40 -5.23 -14.64
CA GLY A 45 2.92 -5.97 -15.78
C GLY A 45 3.95 -5.99 -16.93
N LYS A 46 3.73 -6.88 -17.90
CA LYS A 46 4.64 -7.05 -19.05
C LYS A 46 4.12 -6.38 -20.33
N LYS A 47 2.88 -5.88 -20.31
CA LYS A 47 2.24 -5.32 -21.50
C LYS A 47 2.36 -3.79 -21.47
N GLY A 48 2.81 -3.22 -22.59
CA GLY A 48 2.81 -1.78 -22.77
C GLY A 48 1.39 -1.21 -22.87
N PHE A 49 1.28 0.10 -22.68
CA PHE A 49 0.02 0.82 -22.78
C PHE A 49 -0.57 0.75 -24.20
N PRO A 50 -1.87 0.42 -24.37
CA PRO A 50 -2.48 0.31 -25.68
C PRO A 50 -2.60 1.68 -26.37
N ALA A 51 -1.98 1.83 -27.54
CA ALA A 51 -1.93 3.10 -28.27
C ALA A 51 -3.23 3.42 -29.07
N ALA A 52 -3.99 2.41 -29.46
CA ALA A 52 -5.11 2.57 -30.40
C ALA A 52 -6.48 2.75 -29.72
N ASN A 53 -6.66 2.20 -28.53
CA ASN A 53 -7.90 2.25 -27.76
C ASN A 53 -7.57 2.54 -26.29
N SER A 54 -8.31 3.46 -25.67
CA SER A 54 -8.17 3.83 -24.26
C SER A 54 -9.50 3.76 -23.51
N ASP A 55 -10.47 2.99 -24.03
CA ASP A 55 -11.71 2.64 -23.33
C ASP A 55 -11.37 2.03 -21.96
N ILE A 56 -11.97 2.55 -20.89
CA ILE A 56 -11.80 2.03 -19.54
C ILE A 56 -13.02 1.19 -19.21
N THR A 57 -12.83 -0.09 -18.90
CA THR A 57 -13.93 -1.04 -18.65
C THR A 57 -13.79 -1.65 -17.26
N PHE A 58 -14.85 -1.53 -16.48
CA PHE A 58 -15.04 -2.20 -15.20
C PHE A 58 -15.95 -3.41 -15.41
N GLN A 59 -15.51 -4.60 -14.98
CA GLN A 59 -16.28 -5.84 -15.07
C GLN A 59 -16.43 -6.49 -13.69
N LYS A 60 -17.64 -6.42 -13.15
CA LYS A 60 -18.03 -6.97 -11.83
C LYS A 60 -17.03 -6.64 -10.71
N VAL A 61 -16.58 -5.39 -10.71
CA VAL A 61 -15.54 -4.94 -9.78
C VAL A 61 -16.15 -4.79 -8.40
N SER A 62 -15.58 -5.52 -7.43
CA SER A 62 -15.88 -5.33 -6.01
C SER A 62 -14.60 -4.99 -5.26
N PHE A 63 -14.68 -3.99 -4.39
CA PHE A 63 -13.52 -3.47 -3.67
C PHE A 63 -13.93 -2.83 -2.34
N GLY A 64 -13.10 -3.02 -1.32
CA GLY A 64 -13.23 -2.38 -0.02
C GLY A 64 -11.88 -2.02 0.61
N TYR A 65 -11.89 -1.00 1.47
CA TYR A 65 -10.73 -0.67 2.30
C TYR A 65 -10.83 -1.44 3.62
N GLN A 66 -9.83 -2.25 3.93
CA GLN A 66 -9.80 -3.09 5.13
C GLN A 66 -11.06 -3.95 5.27
N HIS A 67 -11.98 -3.58 6.17
CA HIS A 67 -13.22 -4.30 6.46
C HIS A 67 -14.48 -3.64 5.87
N ALA A 68 -14.34 -2.51 5.16
CA ALA A 68 -15.47 -1.77 4.61
C ALA A 68 -15.54 -1.90 3.09
N THR A 69 -16.59 -2.53 2.59
CA THR A 69 -16.89 -2.60 1.16
C THR A 69 -17.29 -1.21 0.64
N VAL A 70 -16.68 -0.78 -0.46
CA VAL A 70 -16.92 0.53 -1.09
C VAL A 70 -17.61 0.38 -2.44
N LEU A 71 -17.23 -0.64 -3.21
CA LEU A 71 -17.79 -0.96 -4.52
C LEU A 71 -18.27 -2.41 -4.51
N GLU A 72 -19.46 -2.65 -5.04
CA GLU A 72 -20.08 -3.98 -5.13
C GLU A 72 -20.51 -4.23 -6.58
N ASP A 73 -19.91 -5.24 -7.21
CA ASP A 73 -20.20 -5.71 -8.58
C ASP A 73 -20.41 -4.57 -9.61
N VAL A 74 -19.52 -3.57 -9.61
CA VAL A 74 -19.60 -2.41 -10.50
C VAL A 74 -19.24 -2.79 -11.94
N ASN A 75 -20.09 -2.38 -12.89
CA ASN A 75 -19.94 -2.63 -14.32
C ASN A 75 -20.21 -1.35 -15.12
N PHE A 76 -19.21 -0.84 -15.84
CA PHE A 76 -19.40 0.24 -16.81
C PHE A 76 -18.23 0.32 -17.79
N THR A 77 -18.42 1.08 -18.88
CA THR A 77 -17.36 1.42 -19.82
C THR A 77 -17.31 2.93 -20.02
N ALA A 78 -16.20 3.58 -19.66
CA ALA A 78 -15.91 4.94 -20.04
C ALA A 78 -15.21 4.93 -21.41
N LYS A 79 -15.86 5.54 -22.40
CA LYS A 79 -15.38 5.51 -23.80
C LYS A 79 -14.21 6.46 -24.01
N ALA A 80 -13.24 6.02 -24.81
CA ALA A 80 -12.16 6.85 -25.28
C ALA A 80 -12.70 8.08 -26.00
N LYS A 81 -11.99 9.20 -25.88
CA LYS A 81 -12.34 10.48 -26.52
C LYS A 81 -13.71 11.04 -26.08
N SER A 82 -14.23 10.61 -24.93
CA SER A 82 -15.42 11.21 -24.30
C SER A 82 -15.13 11.57 -22.84
N ILE A 83 -15.99 12.41 -22.26
CA ILE A 83 -15.95 12.75 -20.85
C ILE A 83 -17.03 11.92 -20.14
N THR A 84 -16.60 11.06 -19.23
CA THR A 84 -17.50 10.30 -18.35
C THR A 84 -17.55 10.97 -16.98
N ALA A 85 -18.72 11.46 -16.58
CA ALA A 85 -18.92 12.08 -15.27
C ALA A 85 -19.40 11.03 -14.25
N LEU A 86 -18.68 10.89 -13.14
CA LEU A 86 -19.10 10.09 -11.98
C LEU A 86 -19.77 11.02 -10.95
N VAL A 87 -21.07 10.86 -10.74
CA VAL A 87 -21.88 11.69 -9.83
C VAL A 87 -22.46 10.87 -8.68
N GLY A 88 -22.61 11.50 -7.51
CA GLY A 88 -23.19 10.85 -6.34
C GLY A 88 -22.77 11.51 -5.02
N PRO A 89 -23.38 11.13 -3.89
CA PRO A 89 -23.09 11.71 -2.58
C PRO A 89 -21.65 11.49 -2.13
N SER A 90 -21.17 12.29 -1.17
CA SER A 90 -19.86 12.05 -0.55
C SER A 90 -19.77 10.62 -0.01
N GLY A 91 -18.63 9.96 -0.19
CA GLY A 91 -18.44 8.55 0.21
C GLY A 91 -18.94 7.49 -0.79
N GLY A 92 -19.63 7.86 -1.88
CA GLY A 92 -20.14 6.89 -2.86
C GLY A 92 -19.08 6.24 -3.79
N GLY A 93 -17.83 6.11 -3.36
CA GLY A 93 -16.80 5.37 -4.11
C GLY A 93 -16.19 6.05 -5.35
N LYS A 94 -16.57 7.29 -5.69
CA LYS A 94 -16.07 8.01 -6.88
C LYS A 94 -14.54 8.13 -6.93
N THR A 95 -13.93 8.62 -5.84
CA THR A 95 -12.47 8.73 -5.71
C THR A 95 -11.81 7.35 -5.73
N THR A 96 -12.48 6.33 -5.18
CA THR A 96 -12.01 4.95 -5.21
C THR A 96 -11.95 4.41 -6.64
N ILE A 97 -12.97 4.65 -7.46
CA ILE A 97 -12.95 4.30 -8.89
C ILE A 97 -11.76 4.93 -9.59
N ALA A 98 -11.51 6.23 -9.39
CA ALA A 98 -10.36 6.92 -9.99
C ALA A 98 -9.02 6.31 -9.54
N ASN A 99 -8.87 6.00 -8.25
CA ASN A 99 -7.67 5.39 -7.70
C ASN A 99 -7.44 3.96 -8.23
N LEU A 100 -8.49 3.20 -8.47
CA LEU A 100 -8.41 1.85 -9.05
C LEU A 100 -8.00 1.88 -10.53
N ILE A 101 -8.47 2.87 -11.30
CA ILE A 101 -8.02 3.07 -12.69
C ILE A 101 -6.52 3.36 -12.74
N ALA A 102 -6.03 4.18 -11.82
CA ALA A 102 -4.61 4.51 -11.69
C ALA A 102 -3.78 3.39 -11.03
N ARG A 103 -4.41 2.25 -10.68
CA ARG A 103 -3.80 1.12 -9.96
C ARG A 103 -3.05 1.53 -8.68
N PHE A 104 -3.57 2.52 -7.95
CA PHE A 104 -3.09 2.78 -6.57
C PHE A 104 -3.53 1.69 -5.60
N TRP A 105 -4.53 0.91 -5.99
CA TRP A 105 -5.00 -0.28 -5.31
C TRP A 105 -5.35 -1.32 -6.35
N ASP A 106 -5.14 -2.59 -6.01
CA ASP A 106 -5.60 -3.69 -6.83
C ASP A 106 -7.03 -4.09 -6.44
N VAL A 107 -7.80 -4.56 -7.42
CA VAL A 107 -9.18 -5.00 -7.20
C VAL A 107 -9.21 -6.34 -6.46
N GLN A 108 -10.18 -6.51 -5.56
CA GLN A 108 -10.36 -7.76 -4.81
C GLN A 108 -11.14 -8.81 -5.62
N LYS A 109 -12.05 -8.36 -6.50
CA LYS A 109 -12.85 -9.19 -7.39
C LYS A 109 -13.17 -8.42 -8.66
N GLY A 110 -13.26 -9.14 -9.77
CA GLY A 110 -13.52 -8.56 -11.09
C GLY A 110 -12.23 -8.09 -11.76
N SER A 111 -12.36 -7.25 -12.79
CA SER A 111 -11.23 -6.70 -13.53
C SER A 111 -11.48 -5.29 -14.03
N ILE A 112 -10.39 -4.54 -14.18
CA ILE A 112 -10.39 -3.22 -14.81
C ILE A 112 -9.44 -3.30 -16.00
N ALA A 113 -9.93 -2.94 -17.18
CA ALA A 113 -9.12 -2.92 -18.39
C ALA A 113 -9.10 -1.53 -19.02
N ILE A 114 -7.93 -1.11 -19.50
CA ILE A 114 -7.76 0.10 -20.31
C ILE A 114 -7.37 -0.36 -21.71
N GLY A 115 -8.13 0.04 -22.73
CA GLY A 115 -7.87 -0.37 -24.12
C GLY A 115 -7.94 -1.88 -24.36
N GLY A 116 -8.60 -2.63 -23.47
CA GLY A 116 -8.69 -4.10 -23.52
C GLY A 116 -7.55 -4.83 -22.82
N VAL A 117 -6.58 -4.12 -22.22
CA VAL A 117 -5.52 -4.71 -21.39
C VAL A 117 -5.87 -4.50 -19.92
N ASP A 118 -5.83 -5.56 -19.13
CA ASP A 118 -6.04 -5.48 -17.68
C ASP A 118 -4.97 -4.58 -17.04
N VAL A 119 -5.36 -3.71 -16.12
CA VAL A 119 -4.43 -2.82 -15.40
C VAL A 119 -3.37 -3.60 -14.62
N TRP A 120 -3.66 -4.82 -14.19
CA TRP A 120 -2.69 -5.71 -13.55
C TRP A 120 -1.54 -6.11 -14.48
N ASP A 121 -1.85 -6.31 -15.77
CA ASP A 121 -0.90 -6.71 -16.81
C ASP A 121 -0.13 -5.54 -17.42
N MET A 122 -0.47 -4.28 -17.07
CA MET A 122 0.20 -3.09 -17.59
C MET A 122 1.54 -2.81 -16.90
N GLN A 123 2.51 -2.42 -17.74
CA GLN A 123 3.83 -1.94 -17.34
C GLN A 123 3.81 -0.43 -17.05
#